data_AF-A0A7V7VJ73-F1
#
_entry.id   AF-A0A7V7VJ73-F1
#
_cell.length_a   1.000
_cell.length_b   1.000
_cell.length_c   1.000
_cell.angle_alpha   90.00
_cell.angle_beta   90.00
_cell.angle_gamma   90.00
#
_symmetry.space_group_name_H-M   'P 1'
#
loop_
_entity.id
_entity.type
_entity.pdbx_description
1 polymer ?
#
loop_
_entity_poly.entity_id
_entity_poly.type
_entity_poly.pdbx_seq_one_letter_code
_entity_poly.pdbx_strand_id
1 'polypeptide(L)'
;MNITIPASNIRPIHKFRWLKPLAILGCMLSAASAGTFRNLSYTDNGTSITITGWAGSPFGAFVIPSTIIGKPVTTIGPNAFANPNSNNGWVTSISIPDGVTTISAGAFNGCCLTTVTIPSSVTTIGDSAFYIGYYLRSVTFLGNAPNIAGYNFIINSGNFKAYYITGKTGFTQISNGFTISISPNLTTLSLSKGDLSPGFDTNITTYTSTVPNATTSITVTPTRVDATATVTVNGATVTAGSSSGAISLAVGTNTITTVVSAQDGTTTNTYTVSVTRAQSSISTLSGLTLSSGTFDPAFAAATTSYTASVSNATTSMIVTPTVTDATATITVNGTSVASGVASGAISLIVGTNTITTVVTAQDGVALTTYTVTVTRAGSYDSWKSTAFTNPTDLANPAVSGEMATPANDGTSNLMKYAMALTPMASATGNLPTTASQTGYLTLTYRQSKTANDVTYTVQATDTLSSNAWAPATTVLSQTDPTPGGGSYWLVTVRDNVPYASYPQRFMRLQVVK
;
A
#
# COMPACT_ATOMS: atom_id res chain seq x y z
N MET A 1 3.60 98.63 86.48
CA MET A 1 4.72 99.56 86.27
C MET A 1 5.64 98.91 85.25
N ASN A 2 5.93 99.63 84.15
CA ASN A 2 6.68 99.22 82.94
C ASN A 2 8.05 98.55 83.28
N ILE A 3 8.72 97.78 82.41
CA ILE A 3 9.26 98.16 81.09
C ILE A 3 9.68 96.90 80.26
N THR A 4 9.44 96.95 78.94
CA THR A 4 9.92 96.10 77.81
C THR A 4 11.17 96.76 77.18
N ILE A 5 12.15 96.17 76.48
CA ILE A 5 12.24 95.62 75.09
C ILE A 5 13.74 95.15 74.80
N PRO A 6 14.18 94.68 73.60
CA PRO A 6 14.32 93.28 73.09
C PRO A 6 15.77 92.86 72.64
N ALA A 7 15.94 91.66 72.06
CA ALA A 7 16.40 91.46 70.66
C ALA A 7 16.68 89.98 70.29
N SER A 8 15.88 89.49 69.34
CA SER A 8 16.21 88.60 68.20
C SER A 8 17.06 87.33 68.39
N ASN A 9 16.33 86.21 68.45
CA ASN A 9 16.49 84.94 67.73
C ASN A 9 17.79 84.70 66.93
N ILE A 10 18.58 83.74 67.40
CA ILE A 10 19.06 82.53 66.70
C ILE A 10 20.11 81.86 67.61
N ARG A 11 19.95 80.53 67.86
CA ARG A 11 20.93 79.48 68.26
C ARG A 11 20.25 78.46 69.20
N PRO A 12 20.87 77.31 69.52
CA PRO A 12 21.41 76.22 68.69
C PRO A 12 20.86 74.87 69.25
N ILE A 13 21.36 73.68 68.87
CA ILE A 13 22.25 72.90 69.74
C ILE A 13 22.79 71.69 68.98
N HIS A 14 24.06 71.44 69.29
CA HIS A 14 24.97 70.42 68.82
C HIS A 14 24.61 68.97 69.17
N LYS A 15 25.07 68.08 68.26
CA LYS A 15 25.66 66.74 68.48
C LYS A 15 24.81 65.68 69.19
N PHE A 16 24.50 64.60 68.46
CA PHE A 16 24.65 63.23 68.99
C PHE A 16 24.93 62.23 67.86
N ARG A 17 25.93 61.36 68.10
CA ARG A 17 26.47 60.33 67.19
C ARG A 17 25.79 58.98 67.51
N TRP A 18 25.33 58.30 66.45
CA TRP A 18 25.06 56.86 66.24
C TRP A 18 24.15 56.06 67.21
N LEU A 19 22.93 55.78 66.77
CA LEU A 19 22.26 54.48 66.94
C LEU A 19 21.72 53.99 65.58
N LYS A 20 21.86 52.68 65.33
CA LYS A 20 21.50 51.94 64.10
C LYS A 20 20.01 52.16 63.72
N PRO A 21 19.65 52.28 62.43
CA PRO A 21 18.25 52.13 62.04
C PRO A 21 17.85 50.65 62.12
N LEU A 22 16.84 50.41 62.96
CA LEU A 22 15.99 49.23 62.97
C LEU A 22 15.63 48.80 61.55
N ALA A 23 15.75 47.50 61.29
CA ALA A 23 15.18 46.86 60.11
C ALA A 23 13.66 47.13 60.08
N ILE A 24 13.22 47.98 59.16
CA ILE A 24 11.86 47.92 58.65
C ILE A 24 11.86 46.76 57.68
N LEU A 25 11.48 45.58 58.18
CA LEU A 25 11.01 44.47 57.38
C LEU A 25 9.72 44.95 56.70
N GLY A 26 9.88 45.71 55.61
CA GLY A 26 8.79 46.06 54.72
C GLY A 26 8.27 44.75 54.16
N CYS A 27 7.11 44.34 54.66
CA CYS A 27 6.27 43.35 54.03
C CYS A 27 6.02 43.84 52.61
N MET A 28 6.81 43.35 51.65
CA MET A 28 6.48 43.49 50.24
C MET A 28 5.23 42.64 50.03
N LEU A 29 4.07 43.26 50.23
CA LEU A 29 2.82 42.76 49.72
C LEU A 29 3.03 42.70 48.20
N SER A 30 3.29 41.50 47.67
CA SER A 30 3.44 41.31 46.24
C SER A 30 2.11 41.64 45.59
N ALA A 31 1.99 42.87 45.08
CA ALA A 31 0.79 43.31 44.40
C ALA A 31 0.53 42.38 43.21
N ALA A 32 -0.70 41.90 43.12
CA ALA A 32 -1.08 40.99 42.06
C ALA A 32 -0.91 41.70 40.70
N SER A 33 -0.14 41.10 39.79
CA SER A 33 0.12 41.71 38.47
C SER A 33 -0.64 40.95 37.38
N ALA A 34 -1.27 41.68 36.45
CA ALA A 34 -1.97 41.08 35.32
C ALA A 34 -1.00 40.83 34.15
N GLY A 35 -1.20 39.73 33.43
CA GLY A 35 -0.39 39.39 32.26
C GLY A 35 -1.14 38.52 31.27
N THR A 36 -0.52 38.28 30.12
CA THR A 36 -1.00 37.34 29.11
C THR A 36 0.05 36.27 28.81
N PHE A 37 -0.40 35.04 28.59
CA PHE A 37 0.43 33.92 28.17
C PHE A 37 -0.29 33.18 27.06
N ARG A 38 0.21 33.32 25.82
CA ARG A 38 -0.51 32.90 24.62
C ARG A 38 -1.90 33.56 24.59
N ASN A 39 -2.97 32.77 24.56
CA ASN A 39 -4.35 33.25 24.55
C ASN A 39 -4.98 33.31 25.96
N LEU A 40 -4.19 33.07 27.03
CA LEU A 40 -4.66 33.16 28.41
C LEU A 40 -4.34 34.52 29.00
N SER A 41 -5.31 35.13 29.64
CA SER A 41 -5.11 36.22 30.59
C SER A 41 -4.94 35.64 31.99
N TYR A 42 -4.03 36.19 32.78
CA TYR A 42 -3.75 35.72 34.13
C TYR A 42 -3.42 36.86 35.10
N THR A 43 -3.49 36.51 36.38
CA THR A 43 -3.02 37.31 37.50
C THR A 43 -1.94 36.53 38.26
N ASP A 44 -0.77 37.14 38.43
CA ASP A 44 0.32 36.64 39.26
C ASP A 44 0.10 37.07 40.71
N ASN A 45 -0.18 36.12 41.60
CA ASN A 45 -0.42 36.35 43.02
C ASN A 45 0.88 36.31 43.86
N GLY A 46 2.04 36.40 43.22
CA GLY A 46 3.35 36.29 43.86
C GLY A 46 3.88 34.85 43.84
N THR A 47 3.16 33.90 44.42
CA THR A 47 3.56 32.48 44.51
C THR A 47 2.79 31.54 43.58
N SER A 48 1.70 32.02 42.99
CA SER A 48 0.82 31.22 42.14
C SER A 48 0.14 32.06 41.07
N ILE A 49 -0.47 31.38 40.11
CA ILE A 49 -1.19 32.00 39.00
C ILE A 49 -2.69 31.73 39.09
N THR A 50 -3.47 32.79 38.87
CA THR A 50 -4.91 32.74 38.60
C THR A 50 -5.16 33.00 37.13
N ILE A 51 -5.81 32.08 36.42
CA ILE A 51 -6.28 32.33 35.04
C ILE A 51 -7.52 33.22 35.11
N THR A 52 -7.55 34.32 34.37
CA THR A 52 -8.65 35.30 34.41
C THR A 52 -9.42 35.44 33.12
N GLY A 53 -8.92 34.88 32.02
CA GLY A 53 -9.59 34.96 30.73
C GLY A 53 -8.96 34.09 29.65
N TRP A 54 -9.72 33.83 28.60
CA TRP A 54 -9.29 33.16 27.38
C TRP A 54 -9.76 33.95 26.17
N ALA A 55 -8.81 34.33 25.31
CA ALA A 55 -9.05 35.15 24.12
C ALA A 55 -8.88 34.37 22.79
N GLY A 56 -8.71 33.05 22.85
CA GLY A 56 -8.54 32.23 21.64
C GLY A 56 -9.86 31.83 21.00
N SER A 57 -9.92 31.68 19.68
CA SER A 57 -11.04 31.05 18.98
C SER A 57 -11.03 29.55 19.28
N PRO A 58 -11.97 28.99 20.06
CA PRO A 58 -11.81 27.63 20.49
C PRO A 58 -12.59 26.74 19.51
N PHE A 59 -11.84 25.89 18.82
CA PHE A 59 -12.34 24.78 18.01
C PHE A 59 -11.43 23.59 18.34
N GLY A 60 -11.69 22.92 19.48
CA GLY A 60 -10.99 21.69 19.85
C GLY A 60 -10.65 21.56 21.34
N ALA A 61 -9.83 20.55 21.64
CA ALA A 61 -9.34 20.27 22.99
C ALA A 61 -8.32 21.32 23.44
N PHE A 62 -8.46 21.82 24.66
CA PHE A 62 -7.53 22.76 25.27
C PHE A 62 -6.90 22.18 26.53
N VAL A 63 -5.57 22.33 26.66
CA VAL A 63 -4.82 21.92 27.85
C VAL A 63 -4.38 23.18 28.59
N ILE A 64 -4.90 23.39 29.80
CA ILE A 64 -4.46 24.49 30.66
C ILE A 64 -3.04 24.16 31.13
N PRO A 65 -2.06 25.06 30.92
CA PRO A 65 -0.68 24.80 31.35
C PRO A 65 -0.62 24.69 32.88
N SER A 66 0.17 23.72 33.38
CA SER A 66 0.37 23.54 34.82
C SER A 66 1.18 24.68 35.46
N THR A 67 1.98 25.38 34.65
CA THR A 67 2.74 26.56 35.07
C THR A 67 2.66 27.68 34.04
N ILE A 68 2.65 28.92 34.51
CA ILE A 68 2.83 30.12 33.70
C ILE A 68 3.95 30.92 34.37
N ILE A 69 4.91 31.42 33.59
CA ILE A 69 6.10 32.15 34.08
C ILE A 69 6.86 31.42 35.21
N GLY A 70 6.91 30.08 35.14
CA GLY A 70 7.56 29.24 36.14
C GLY A 70 6.80 29.09 37.46
N LYS A 71 5.58 29.64 37.57
CA LYS A 71 4.72 29.57 38.75
C LYS A 71 3.54 28.63 38.52
N PRO A 72 3.09 27.88 39.54
CA PRO A 72 1.98 26.95 39.41
C PRO A 72 0.65 27.66 39.16
N VAL A 73 -0.16 27.12 38.25
CA VAL A 73 -1.56 27.52 38.08
C VAL A 73 -2.40 26.85 39.16
N THR A 74 -2.98 27.66 40.05
CA THR A 74 -3.72 27.17 41.22
C THR A 74 -5.21 27.53 41.19
N THR A 75 -5.58 28.58 40.47
CA THR A 75 -6.97 29.04 40.39
C THR A 75 -7.38 29.28 38.94
N ILE A 76 -8.56 28.77 38.59
CA ILE A 76 -9.29 29.20 37.40
C ILE A 76 -10.31 30.22 37.87
N GLY A 77 -10.09 31.47 37.46
CA GLY A 77 -10.83 32.64 37.92
C GLY A 77 -12.25 32.72 37.37
N PRO A 78 -13.06 33.65 37.89
CA PRO A 78 -14.45 33.79 37.49
C PRO A 78 -14.59 34.03 36.00
N ASN A 79 -15.48 33.28 35.35
CA ASN A 79 -15.77 33.38 33.91
C ASN A 79 -14.55 33.25 32.98
N ALA A 80 -13.42 32.69 33.45
CA ALA A 80 -12.16 32.69 32.71
C ALA A 80 -12.26 32.05 31.31
N PHE A 81 -13.09 31.02 31.16
CA PHE A 81 -13.39 30.35 29.89
C PHE A 81 -14.87 30.44 29.52
N ALA A 82 -15.64 31.29 30.18
CA ALA A 82 -17.07 31.40 29.92
C ALA A 82 -17.34 31.75 28.46
N ASN A 83 -18.31 31.07 27.86
CA ASN A 83 -18.76 31.35 26.51
C ASN A 83 -19.64 32.61 26.52
N PRO A 84 -19.25 33.69 25.81
CA PRO A 84 -20.06 34.91 25.75
C PRO A 84 -21.36 34.73 24.93
N ASN A 85 -21.41 33.73 24.05
CA ASN A 85 -22.49 33.51 23.09
C ASN A 85 -22.95 32.05 23.19
N SER A 86 -23.93 31.75 24.04
CA SER A 86 -24.43 30.42 24.47
C SER A 86 -24.71 29.34 23.39
N ASN A 87 -24.47 29.60 22.11
CA ASN A 87 -24.97 28.83 20.98
C ASN A 87 -23.89 28.29 20.02
N ASN A 88 -22.59 28.53 20.23
CA ASN A 88 -21.53 27.98 19.36
C ASN A 88 -20.35 27.37 20.14
N GLY A 89 -19.82 26.28 19.58
CA GLY A 89 -18.83 25.35 20.14
C GLY A 89 -17.52 25.97 20.60
N TRP A 90 -17.56 26.70 21.72
CA TRP A 90 -16.41 27.37 22.34
C TRP A 90 -15.35 26.33 22.75
N VAL A 91 -15.35 25.79 23.96
CA VAL A 91 -14.43 24.70 24.34
C VAL A 91 -15.18 23.37 24.37
N THR A 92 -14.69 22.36 23.63
CA THR A 92 -15.33 21.02 23.54
C THR A 92 -14.65 19.97 24.41
N SER A 93 -13.37 20.17 24.76
CA SER A 93 -12.62 19.36 25.72
C SER A 93 -11.61 20.25 26.47
N ILE A 94 -11.46 20.02 27.77
CA ILE A 94 -10.56 20.78 28.66
C ILE A 94 -9.76 19.83 29.55
N SER A 95 -8.44 20.01 29.60
CA SER A 95 -7.57 19.36 30.58
C SER A 95 -7.16 20.35 31.66
N ILE A 96 -7.61 20.10 32.89
CA ILE A 96 -7.30 20.89 34.08
C ILE A 96 -6.06 20.28 34.77
N PRO A 97 -5.00 21.05 35.07
CA PRO A 97 -3.78 20.50 35.66
C PRO A 97 -3.93 20.21 37.17
N ASP A 98 -3.15 19.26 37.67
CA ASP A 98 -3.15 18.77 39.06
C ASP A 98 -2.74 19.82 40.13
N GLY A 99 -2.31 21.01 39.72
CA GLY A 99 -2.00 22.12 40.62
C GLY A 99 -3.21 22.98 40.99
N VAL A 100 -4.33 22.86 40.26
CA VAL A 100 -5.52 23.70 40.45
C VAL A 100 -6.27 23.27 41.70
N THR A 101 -6.47 24.19 42.63
CA THR A 101 -7.23 23.97 43.87
C THR A 101 -8.63 24.58 43.81
N THR A 102 -8.80 25.63 43.01
CA THR A 102 -10.05 26.41 42.94
C THR A 102 -10.51 26.60 41.50
N ILE A 103 -11.75 26.20 41.23
CA ILE A 103 -12.49 26.54 40.00
C ILE A 103 -13.58 27.52 40.38
N SER A 104 -13.43 28.78 39.99
CA SER A 104 -14.31 29.87 40.45
C SER A 104 -15.66 29.89 39.74
N ALA A 105 -16.57 30.73 40.23
CA ALA A 105 -17.92 30.87 39.70
C ALA A 105 -17.91 31.16 38.18
N GLY A 106 -18.73 30.44 37.44
CA GLY A 106 -18.86 30.57 35.99
C GLY A 106 -17.61 30.25 35.17
N ALA A 107 -16.54 29.68 35.75
CA ALA A 107 -15.25 29.49 35.08
C ALA A 107 -15.33 28.87 33.67
N PHE A 108 -16.23 27.90 33.45
CA PHE A 108 -16.50 27.23 32.18
C PHE A 108 -17.97 27.34 31.76
N ASN A 109 -18.67 28.38 32.21
CA ASN A 109 -20.08 28.62 31.89
C ASN A 109 -20.30 28.65 30.36
N GLY A 110 -21.30 27.93 29.86
CA GLY A 110 -21.62 27.90 28.44
C GLY A 110 -20.60 27.21 27.51
N CYS A 111 -19.55 26.56 28.04
CA CYS A 111 -18.64 25.73 27.24
C CYS A 111 -19.37 24.48 26.71
N CYS A 112 -19.09 24.05 25.48
CA CYS A 112 -19.69 22.84 24.90
C CYS A 112 -18.97 21.55 25.33
N LEU A 113 -18.60 21.45 26.60
CA LEU A 113 -17.94 20.28 27.17
C LEU A 113 -18.92 19.10 27.17
N THR A 114 -18.47 17.96 26.64
CA THR A 114 -19.24 16.70 26.76
C THR A 114 -18.93 15.99 28.06
N THR A 115 -17.74 16.22 28.61
CA THR A 115 -17.22 15.58 29.81
C THR A 115 -16.15 16.47 30.46
N VAL A 116 -15.84 16.22 31.74
CA VAL A 116 -14.72 16.88 32.43
C VAL A 116 -14.12 15.99 33.51
N THR A 117 -12.79 16.01 33.62
CA THR A 117 -12.07 15.37 34.72
C THR A 117 -11.62 16.45 35.72
N ILE A 118 -12.02 16.30 36.98
CA ILE A 118 -11.67 17.20 38.07
C ILE A 118 -10.46 16.60 38.81
N PRO A 119 -9.29 17.28 38.79
CA PRO A 119 -8.08 16.79 39.45
C PRO A 119 -8.24 16.61 40.96
N SER A 120 -7.36 15.79 41.54
CA SER A 120 -7.45 15.44 42.96
C SER A 120 -7.21 16.60 43.94
N SER A 121 -6.55 17.65 43.45
CA SER A 121 -6.22 18.88 44.18
C SER A 121 -7.38 19.86 44.31
N VAL A 122 -8.43 19.74 43.49
CA VAL A 122 -9.54 20.70 43.48
C VAL A 122 -10.37 20.52 44.73
N THR A 123 -10.40 21.54 45.57
CA THR A 123 -11.17 21.57 46.82
C THR A 123 -12.43 22.43 46.73
N THR A 124 -12.50 23.34 45.75
CA THR A 124 -13.61 24.31 45.63
C THR A 124 -14.05 24.45 44.18
N ILE A 125 -15.36 24.31 43.95
CA ILE A 125 -16.04 24.62 42.68
C ILE A 125 -17.13 25.66 42.97
N GLY A 126 -16.97 26.84 42.38
CA GLY A 126 -17.86 27.98 42.56
C GLY A 126 -19.10 27.92 41.67
N ASP A 127 -20.13 28.65 42.07
CA ASP A 127 -21.46 28.60 41.45
C ASP A 127 -21.45 28.69 39.93
N SER A 128 -22.26 27.85 39.28
CA SER A 128 -22.38 27.77 37.83
C SER A 128 -21.06 27.55 37.07
N ALA A 129 -19.99 27.07 37.72
CA ALA A 129 -18.68 26.84 37.08
C ALA A 129 -18.77 25.99 35.82
N PHE A 130 -19.63 24.97 35.80
CA PHE A 130 -19.88 24.09 34.64
C PHE A 130 -21.35 24.15 34.21
N TYR A 131 -22.03 25.27 34.47
CA TYR A 131 -23.43 25.44 34.11
C TYR A 131 -23.57 25.49 32.59
N ILE A 132 -24.21 24.46 32.02
CA ILE A 132 -24.52 24.38 30.60
C ILE A 132 -25.87 23.70 30.39
N GLY A 133 -26.62 24.19 29.39
CA GLY A 133 -27.69 23.41 28.79
C GLY A 133 -27.11 22.46 27.73
N TYR A 134 -27.48 21.18 27.81
CA TYR A 134 -27.55 20.20 26.70
C TYR A 134 -26.39 19.20 26.44
N TYR A 135 -25.11 19.47 26.74
CA TYR A 135 -24.02 18.57 26.26
C TYR A 135 -23.19 17.80 27.30
N LEU A 136 -23.12 18.24 28.56
CA LEU A 136 -22.29 17.60 29.57
C LEU A 136 -22.94 16.28 29.98
N ARG A 137 -22.31 15.18 29.62
CA ARG A 137 -22.76 13.81 29.87
C ARG A 137 -22.16 13.23 31.14
N SER A 138 -20.91 13.59 31.46
CA SER A 138 -20.33 13.14 32.72
C SER A 138 -19.20 13.98 33.29
N VAL A 139 -19.02 13.88 34.60
CA VAL A 139 -17.86 14.40 35.33
C VAL A 139 -17.15 13.25 36.05
N THR A 140 -15.82 13.25 36.08
CA THR A 140 -15.03 12.30 36.89
C THR A 140 -14.20 13.07 37.91
N PHE A 141 -14.35 12.77 39.20
CA PHE A 141 -13.58 13.36 40.29
C PHE A 141 -12.44 12.43 40.72
N LEU A 142 -11.20 12.91 40.63
CA LEU A 142 -10.00 12.15 41.06
C LEU A 142 -9.68 12.33 42.56
N GLY A 143 -10.31 13.30 43.22
CA GLY A 143 -10.12 13.65 44.63
C GLY A 143 -11.33 13.34 45.51
N ASN A 144 -11.28 13.82 46.75
CA ASN A 144 -12.46 13.87 47.61
C ASN A 144 -13.47 14.87 47.04
N ALA A 145 -14.73 14.80 47.48
CA ALA A 145 -15.75 15.72 47.01
C ALA A 145 -15.34 17.17 47.32
N PRO A 146 -15.27 18.05 46.31
CA PRO A 146 -14.98 19.46 46.54
C PRO A 146 -16.18 20.13 47.21
N ASN A 147 -15.93 21.28 47.83
CA ASN A 147 -17.00 22.19 48.23
C ASN A 147 -17.63 22.79 46.97
N ILE A 148 -18.92 22.54 46.77
CA ILE A 148 -19.69 22.86 45.57
C ILE A 148 -20.78 23.86 45.98
N ALA A 149 -20.69 25.11 45.50
CA ALA A 149 -21.61 26.17 45.90
C ALA A 149 -22.73 26.37 44.87
N GLY A 150 -24.01 26.24 45.23
CA GLY A 150 -25.12 26.55 44.32
C GLY A 150 -25.33 25.54 43.17
N TYR A 151 -25.69 26.04 41.99
CA TYR A 151 -26.09 25.27 40.82
C TYR A 151 -24.92 25.05 39.84
N ASN A 152 -23.99 24.17 40.20
CA ASN A 152 -22.72 24.02 39.48
C ASN A 152 -22.83 23.24 38.16
N PHE A 153 -23.76 22.31 38.11
CA PHE A 153 -24.03 21.41 36.99
C PHE A 153 -25.55 21.40 36.80
N ILE A 154 -26.16 22.39 36.15
CA ILE A 154 -27.63 22.34 35.97
C ILE A 154 -28.00 21.30 34.93
N ILE A 155 -28.98 20.53 35.41
CA ILE A 155 -29.77 19.43 34.91
C ILE A 155 -30.80 19.86 33.85
N ASN A 156 -30.69 19.33 32.64
CA ASN A 156 -31.86 19.12 31.78
C ASN A 156 -31.71 17.99 30.75
N SER A 157 -30.90 16.98 31.05
CA SER A 157 -30.96 15.72 30.33
C SER A 157 -30.78 14.60 31.34
N GLY A 158 -31.76 13.70 31.47
CA GLY A 158 -31.74 12.58 32.45
C GLY A 158 -30.60 11.57 32.27
N ASN A 159 -29.51 11.94 31.57
CA ASN A 159 -28.36 11.12 31.22
C ASN A 159 -27.02 11.63 31.79
N PHE A 160 -27.00 12.72 32.57
CA PHE A 160 -25.77 13.17 33.23
C PHE A 160 -25.34 12.19 34.33
N LYS A 161 -24.07 11.77 34.32
CA LYS A 161 -23.47 10.87 35.30
C LYS A 161 -22.26 11.49 35.95
N ALA A 162 -22.13 11.35 37.27
CA ALA A 162 -20.93 11.75 37.97
C ALA A 162 -20.20 10.52 38.50
N TYR A 163 -18.89 10.54 38.36
CA TYR A 163 -18.03 9.45 38.78
C TYR A 163 -17.01 9.91 39.81
N TYR A 164 -16.70 9.05 40.77
CA TYR A 164 -15.57 9.21 41.69
C TYR A 164 -14.72 7.94 41.71
N ILE A 165 -13.55 8.03 42.34
CA ILE A 165 -12.62 6.90 42.49
C ILE A 165 -12.83 6.24 43.86
N THR A 166 -12.76 4.91 43.93
CA THR A 166 -12.87 4.12 45.15
C THR A 166 -11.93 4.65 46.24
N GLY A 167 -12.47 4.77 47.46
CA GLY A 167 -11.75 5.28 48.63
C GLY A 167 -11.80 6.81 48.80
N LYS A 168 -12.38 7.56 47.85
CA LYS A 168 -12.63 9.00 48.02
C LYS A 168 -13.92 9.27 48.79
N THR A 169 -13.93 10.34 49.59
CA THR A 169 -15.00 10.65 50.55
C THR A 169 -15.74 11.94 50.21
N GLY A 170 -16.91 12.16 50.84
CA GLY A 170 -17.67 13.42 50.75
C GLY A 170 -18.71 13.47 49.62
N PHE A 171 -18.80 12.44 48.78
CA PHE A 171 -19.74 12.35 47.66
C PHE A 171 -21.20 12.05 48.09
N THR A 172 -21.47 12.03 49.39
CA THR A 172 -22.81 11.79 49.97
C THR A 172 -23.76 13.00 49.86
N GLN A 173 -23.23 14.20 49.58
CA GLN A 173 -23.99 15.47 49.63
C GLN A 173 -24.28 16.12 48.26
N ILE A 174 -23.82 15.55 47.15
CA ILE A 174 -23.92 16.23 45.84
C ILE A 174 -25.24 15.92 45.11
N SER A 175 -26.30 15.61 45.86
CA SER A 175 -27.59 15.11 45.35
C SER A 175 -28.51 16.22 44.82
N ASN A 176 -27.99 17.14 44.01
CA ASN A 176 -28.83 18.03 43.18
C ASN A 176 -29.36 17.26 41.95
N GLY A 177 -29.92 16.06 42.17
CA GLY A 177 -30.68 15.30 41.16
C GLY A 177 -29.89 14.38 40.21
N PHE A 178 -28.61 14.07 40.45
CA PHE A 178 -27.84 13.13 39.62
C PHE A 178 -27.25 11.96 40.41
N THR A 179 -27.02 10.84 39.73
CA THR A 179 -26.39 9.65 40.32
C THR A 179 -24.88 9.81 40.32
N ILE A 180 -24.25 9.57 41.48
CA ILE A 180 -22.80 9.45 41.63
C ILE A 180 -22.43 7.99 41.79
N SER A 181 -21.50 7.50 40.97
CA SER A 181 -21.05 6.11 40.97
C SER A 181 -19.53 6.01 40.88
N ILE A 182 -18.99 4.82 41.06
CA ILE A 182 -17.54 4.58 40.90
C ILE A 182 -17.19 4.61 39.40
N SER A 183 -16.03 5.16 39.04
CA SER A 183 -15.68 5.37 37.63
C SER A 183 -15.46 4.07 36.86
N PRO A 184 -16.16 3.86 35.73
CA PRO A 184 -15.90 2.77 34.80
C PRO A 184 -14.94 3.18 33.66
N ASN A 185 -14.15 4.24 33.80
CA ASN A 185 -13.41 4.81 32.67
C ASN A 185 -11.96 4.30 32.56
N LEU A 186 -11.37 4.42 31.37
CA LEU A 186 -9.95 4.19 31.10
C LEU A 186 -9.15 5.50 31.10
N THR A 187 -7.91 5.49 31.60
CA THR A 187 -6.92 6.56 31.39
C THR A 187 -6.14 6.38 30.11
N THR A 188 -5.96 5.14 29.65
CA THR A 188 -5.30 4.83 28.38
C THR A 188 -5.90 3.58 27.74
N LEU A 189 -5.90 3.55 26.41
CA LEU A 189 -6.10 2.35 25.60
C LEU A 189 -5.05 2.37 24.50
N SER A 190 -4.22 1.33 24.41
CA SER A 190 -3.21 1.23 23.35
C SER A 190 -3.27 -0.11 22.63
N LEU A 191 -2.91 -0.10 21.35
CA LEU A 191 -2.77 -1.28 20.51
C LEU A 191 -1.28 -1.62 20.38
N SER A 192 -0.92 -2.91 20.26
CA SER A 192 0.46 -3.30 19.99
C SER A 192 0.95 -2.93 18.58
N LYS A 193 0.01 -2.72 17.65
CA LYS A 193 0.24 -2.27 16.27
C LYS A 193 -0.97 -1.45 15.80
N GLY A 194 -0.70 -0.43 14.99
CA GLY A 194 -1.71 0.53 14.55
C GLY A 194 -1.96 1.61 15.60
N ASP A 195 -2.35 2.79 15.15
CA ASP A 195 -2.71 3.91 16.02
C ASP A 195 -4.22 4.00 16.16
N LEU A 196 -4.70 4.42 17.33
CA LEU A 196 -6.10 4.77 17.50
C LEU A 196 -6.38 6.08 16.77
N SER A 197 -7.48 6.10 16.01
CA SER A 197 -8.01 7.28 15.36
C SER A 197 -9.48 7.48 15.77
N PRO A 198 -9.82 8.59 16.45
CA PRO A 198 -8.89 9.60 16.96
C PRO A 198 -7.94 9.03 18.04
N GLY A 199 -6.90 9.77 18.40
CA GLY A 199 -6.03 9.41 19.54
C GLY A 199 -6.87 9.21 20.82
N PHE A 200 -6.38 8.38 21.74
CA PHE A 200 -7.17 8.01 22.92
C PHE A 200 -7.58 9.23 23.74
N ASP A 201 -8.88 9.31 24.03
CA ASP A 201 -9.50 10.25 24.95
C ASP A 201 -10.54 9.46 25.74
N THR A 202 -10.49 9.53 27.07
CA THR A 202 -11.34 8.74 27.98
C THR A 202 -12.85 8.86 27.70
N ASN A 203 -13.26 9.93 27.02
CA ASN A 203 -14.64 10.28 26.73
C ASN A 203 -15.11 9.81 25.34
N ILE A 204 -14.18 9.32 24.51
CA ILE A 204 -14.49 8.70 23.23
C ILE A 204 -14.58 7.19 23.45
N THR A 205 -15.71 6.59 23.09
CA THR A 205 -15.94 5.15 23.25
C THR A 205 -15.80 4.37 21.96
N THR A 206 -15.54 5.04 20.84
CA THR A 206 -15.42 4.41 19.52
C THR A 206 -14.18 4.91 18.80
N TYR A 207 -13.33 4.00 18.38
CA TYR A 207 -12.10 4.28 17.65
C TYR A 207 -11.99 3.42 16.40
N THR A 208 -11.16 3.88 15.49
CA THR A 208 -10.72 3.11 14.33
C THR A 208 -9.21 2.93 14.36
N SER A 209 -8.72 1.91 13.70
CA SER A 209 -7.29 1.74 13.43
C SER A 209 -7.09 0.96 12.14
N THR A 210 -5.97 1.15 11.46
CA THR A 210 -5.59 0.38 10.28
C THR A 210 -4.25 -0.29 10.49
N VAL A 211 -4.13 -1.52 10.00
CA VAL A 211 -2.87 -2.28 10.07
C VAL A 211 -2.54 -2.92 8.71
N PRO A 212 -1.26 -3.08 8.36
CA PRO A 212 -0.87 -3.76 7.12
C PRO A 212 -1.36 -5.21 7.05
N ASN A 213 -1.52 -5.74 5.84
CA ASN A 213 -1.97 -7.12 5.61
C ASN A 213 -1.15 -8.17 6.38
N ALA A 214 0.16 -7.97 6.54
CA ALA A 214 1.03 -8.88 7.29
C ALA A 214 0.70 -9.00 8.80
N THR A 215 -0.07 -8.05 9.36
CA THR A 215 -0.44 -8.06 10.79
C THR A 215 -1.63 -8.98 11.01
N THR A 216 -1.38 -10.24 11.37
CA THR A 216 -2.43 -11.27 11.58
C THR A 216 -3.04 -11.24 12.98
N SER A 217 -2.43 -10.55 13.93
CA SER A 217 -2.95 -10.39 15.29
C SER A 217 -2.40 -9.12 15.96
N ILE A 218 -3.11 -8.66 16.99
CA ILE A 218 -2.67 -7.57 17.88
C ILE A 218 -3.02 -7.89 19.34
N THR A 219 -2.53 -7.08 20.27
CA THR A 219 -2.98 -7.04 21.66
C THR A 219 -3.46 -5.64 22.01
N VAL A 220 -4.28 -5.54 23.06
CA VAL A 220 -4.79 -4.28 23.59
C VAL A 220 -4.32 -4.12 25.04
N THR A 221 -3.82 -2.95 25.40
CA THR A 221 -3.36 -2.63 26.76
C THR A 221 -4.22 -1.50 27.34
N PRO A 222 -5.28 -1.83 28.09
CA PRO A 222 -6.13 -0.84 28.74
C PRO A 222 -5.62 -0.49 30.16
N THR A 223 -5.64 0.79 30.52
CA THR A 223 -5.37 1.25 31.89
C THR A 223 -6.62 1.93 32.44
N ARG A 224 -7.11 1.47 33.58
CA ARG A 224 -8.32 1.98 34.25
C ARG A 224 -8.02 3.22 35.08
N VAL A 225 -9.00 4.12 35.19
CA VAL A 225 -8.95 5.27 36.10
C VAL A 225 -9.04 4.79 37.55
N ASP A 226 -10.00 3.91 37.84
CA ASP A 226 -10.17 3.34 39.17
C ASP A 226 -9.40 2.04 39.33
N ALA A 227 -8.46 1.97 40.28
CA ALA A 227 -7.64 0.79 40.54
C ALA A 227 -8.45 -0.48 40.89
N THR A 228 -9.70 -0.34 41.34
CA THR A 228 -10.61 -1.43 41.72
C THR A 228 -11.55 -1.88 40.61
N ALA A 229 -11.62 -1.14 39.48
CA ALA A 229 -12.43 -1.55 38.34
C ALA A 229 -11.85 -2.80 37.65
N THR A 230 -12.73 -3.66 37.13
CA THR A 230 -12.34 -4.82 36.33
C THR A 230 -12.38 -4.49 34.85
N VAL A 231 -11.47 -5.06 34.07
CA VAL A 231 -11.43 -4.84 32.61
C VAL A 231 -11.52 -6.18 31.89
N THR A 232 -12.32 -6.24 30.83
CA THR A 232 -12.32 -7.34 29.88
C THR A 232 -12.03 -6.82 28.47
N VAL A 233 -11.36 -7.62 27.65
CA VAL A 233 -11.13 -7.39 26.23
C VAL A 233 -11.70 -8.58 25.48
N ASN A 234 -12.67 -8.33 24.59
CA ASN A 234 -13.48 -9.36 23.92
C ASN A 234 -14.06 -10.40 24.91
N GLY A 235 -14.47 -9.93 26.09
CA GLY A 235 -15.03 -10.76 27.16
C GLY A 235 -14.00 -11.46 28.05
N ALA A 236 -12.72 -11.55 27.64
CA ALA A 236 -11.66 -12.13 28.47
C ALA A 236 -11.13 -11.10 29.49
N THR A 237 -11.00 -11.48 30.76
CA THR A 237 -10.46 -10.61 31.82
C THR A 237 -9.00 -10.24 31.54
N VAL A 238 -8.67 -8.96 31.70
CA VAL A 238 -7.32 -8.42 31.51
C VAL A 238 -6.91 -7.62 32.75
N THR A 239 -5.70 -7.86 33.24
CA THR A 239 -5.09 -7.04 34.29
C THR A 239 -4.83 -5.64 33.72
N ALA A 240 -5.37 -4.60 34.35
CA ALA A 240 -5.17 -3.23 33.85
C ALA A 240 -3.69 -2.84 33.80
N GLY A 241 -3.33 -2.10 32.76
CA GLY A 241 -1.94 -1.75 32.42
C GLY A 241 -1.15 -2.90 31.77
N SER A 242 -1.73 -4.11 31.67
CA SER A 242 -1.13 -5.26 30.98
C SER A 242 -1.80 -5.49 29.63
N SER A 243 -1.04 -6.05 28.69
CA SER A 243 -1.58 -6.43 27.39
C SER A 243 -2.55 -7.60 27.52
N SER A 244 -3.61 -7.57 26.71
CA SER A 244 -4.52 -8.71 26.51
C SER A 244 -3.78 -9.89 25.89
N GLY A 245 -4.46 -11.05 25.82
CA GLY A 245 -4.06 -12.10 24.89
C GLY A 245 -4.07 -11.63 23.43
N ALA A 246 -3.40 -12.37 22.55
CA ALA A 246 -3.38 -12.08 21.12
C ALA A 246 -4.79 -12.21 20.51
N ILE A 247 -5.21 -11.18 19.78
CA ILE A 247 -6.49 -11.09 19.09
C ILE A 247 -6.21 -11.29 17.60
N SER A 248 -6.66 -12.40 17.04
CA SER A 248 -6.52 -12.69 15.61
C SER A 248 -7.36 -11.72 14.77
N LEU A 249 -6.79 -11.27 13.64
CA LEU A 249 -7.43 -10.35 12.72
C LEU A 249 -7.71 -11.03 11.38
N ALA A 250 -8.98 -11.06 10.99
CA ALA A 250 -9.39 -11.33 9.62
C ALA A 250 -9.01 -10.15 8.71
N VAL A 251 -8.87 -10.39 7.41
CA VAL A 251 -8.75 -9.29 6.43
C VAL A 251 -10.04 -8.47 6.43
N GLY A 252 -9.93 -7.15 6.39
CA GLY A 252 -11.05 -6.23 6.56
C GLY A 252 -11.22 -5.77 8.01
N THR A 253 -12.42 -5.33 8.36
CA THR A 253 -12.72 -4.74 9.67
C THR A 253 -12.94 -5.81 10.74
N ASN A 254 -12.27 -5.65 11.87
CA ASN A 254 -12.38 -6.47 13.07
C ASN A 254 -12.80 -5.58 14.23
N THR A 255 -13.83 -5.97 14.98
CA THR A 255 -14.31 -5.20 16.13
C THR A 255 -13.72 -5.78 17.41
N ILE A 256 -13.08 -4.93 18.20
CA ILE A 256 -12.54 -5.26 19.52
C ILE A 256 -13.29 -4.44 20.57
N THR A 257 -13.83 -5.11 21.58
CA THR A 257 -14.55 -4.45 22.67
C THR A 257 -13.75 -4.55 23.97
N THR A 258 -13.55 -3.41 24.63
CA THR A 258 -12.96 -3.33 25.96
C THR A 258 -14.03 -2.84 26.91
N VAL A 259 -14.46 -3.69 27.84
CA VAL A 259 -15.48 -3.35 28.84
C VAL A 259 -14.78 -3.12 30.17
N VAL A 260 -15.06 -1.98 30.78
CA VAL A 260 -14.63 -1.65 32.13
C VAL A 260 -15.85 -1.65 33.02
N SER A 261 -15.80 -2.42 34.10
CA SER A 261 -16.86 -2.47 35.11
C SER A 261 -16.33 -1.88 36.40
N ALA A 262 -17.04 -0.88 36.91
CA ALA A 262 -16.74 -0.28 38.20
C ALA A 262 -16.92 -1.28 39.34
N GLN A 263 -16.40 -0.96 40.54
CA GLN A 263 -16.48 -1.85 41.70
C GLN A 263 -17.92 -2.19 42.12
N ASP A 264 -18.89 -1.34 41.79
CA ASP A 264 -20.31 -1.55 42.08
C ASP A 264 -20.95 -2.69 41.25
N GLY A 265 -20.22 -3.25 40.28
CA GLY A 265 -20.65 -4.37 39.45
C GLY A 265 -21.80 -4.06 38.48
N THR A 266 -22.28 -2.82 38.43
CA THR A 266 -23.46 -2.41 37.62
C THR A 266 -23.14 -1.28 36.67
N THR A 267 -22.19 -0.42 37.04
CA THR A 267 -21.73 0.69 36.22
C THR A 267 -20.63 0.20 35.28
N THR A 268 -20.89 0.27 33.98
CA THR A 268 -19.93 -0.14 32.95
C THR A 268 -19.72 0.94 31.89
N ASN A 269 -18.55 0.91 31.26
CA ASN A 269 -18.26 1.66 30.05
C ASN A 269 -17.60 0.72 29.03
N THR A 270 -17.93 0.90 27.76
CA THR A 270 -17.44 0.04 26.67
C THR A 270 -16.71 0.88 25.65
N TYR A 271 -15.45 0.55 25.41
CA TYR A 271 -14.61 1.13 24.37
C TYR A 271 -14.51 0.14 23.21
N THR A 272 -14.92 0.58 22.03
CA THR A 272 -14.95 -0.23 20.81
C THR A 272 -13.89 0.27 19.85
N VAL A 273 -13.03 -0.63 19.39
CA VAL A 273 -12.01 -0.34 18.37
C VAL A 273 -12.31 -1.17 17.13
N SER A 274 -12.58 -0.50 16.01
CA SER A 274 -12.70 -1.13 14.70
C SER A 274 -11.35 -1.11 14.00
N VAL A 275 -10.65 -2.25 14.00
CA VAL A 275 -9.34 -2.42 13.38
C VAL A 275 -9.50 -3.00 11.98
N THR A 276 -9.13 -2.23 10.96
CA THR A 276 -9.15 -2.68 9.56
C THR A 276 -7.77 -3.20 9.17
N ARG A 277 -7.66 -4.51 8.98
CA ARG A 277 -6.47 -5.15 8.40
C ARG A 277 -6.56 -5.06 6.88
N ALA A 278 -5.53 -4.47 6.25
CA ALA A 278 -5.50 -4.28 4.80
C ALA A 278 -5.58 -5.61 4.03
N GLN A 279 -6.17 -5.57 2.83
CA GLN A 279 -6.12 -6.66 1.85
C GLN A 279 -4.70 -6.82 1.31
N SER A 280 -4.37 -8.00 0.78
CA SER A 280 -3.07 -8.23 0.14
C SER A 280 -2.95 -7.43 -1.16
N SER A 281 -1.78 -6.82 -1.36
CA SER A 281 -1.41 -6.10 -2.58
C SER A 281 -0.47 -6.90 -3.48
N ILE A 282 -0.29 -8.21 -3.19
CA ILE A 282 0.57 -9.08 -3.99
C ILE A 282 -0.18 -9.51 -5.26
N SER A 283 0.23 -8.95 -6.40
CA SER A 283 -0.34 -9.23 -7.72
C SER A 283 0.61 -10.03 -8.62
N THR A 284 1.62 -10.71 -8.08
CA THR A 284 2.59 -11.46 -8.91
C THR A 284 2.21 -12.93 -9.07
N LEU A 285 2.75 -13.57 -10.10
CA LEU A 285 2.74 -15.02 -10.29
C LEU A 285 3.97 -15.66 -9.61
N SER A 286 3.75 -16.81 -8.97
CA SER A 286 4.82 -17.72 -8.52
C SER A 286 5.20 -18.73 -9.61
N GLY A 287 4.35 -18.93 -10.61
CA GLY A 287 4.60 -19.79 -11.75
C GLY A 287 3.76 -19.41 -12.97
N LEU A 288 4.32 -19.60 -14.16
CA LEU A 288 3.61 -19.55 -15.43
C LEU A 288 4.21 -20.62 -16.33
N THR A 289 3.40 -21.52 -16.90
CA THR A 289 3.87 -22.55 -17.82
C THR A 289 3.11 -22.51 -19.14
N LEU A 290 3.79 -22.85 -20.23
CA LEU A 290 3.19 -23.02 -21.55
C LEU A 290 2.98 -24.51 -21.84
N SER A 291 1.89 -24.87 -22.53
CA SER A 291 1.69 -26.23 -23.03
C SER A 291 2.68 -26.62 -24.14
N SER A 292 3.28 -25.64 -24.81
CA SER A 292 4.24 -25.82 -25.91
C SER A 292 5.12 -24.58 -26.06
N GLY A 293 6.33 -24.78 -26.57
CA GLY A 293 7.37 -23.74 -26.63
C GLY A 293 8.06 -23.53 -25.28
N THR A 294 9.08 -22.69 -25.29
CA THR A 294 9.89 -22.35 -24.11
C THR A 294 9.88 -20.84 -23.95
N PHE A 295 9.74 -20.38 -22.71
CA PHE A 295 9.90 -18.96 -22.39
C PHE A 295 11.33 -18.49 -22.64
N ASP A 296 11.47 -17.36 -23.32
CA ASP A 296 12.69 -16.58 -23.42
C ASP A 296 12.41 -15.12 -23.02
N PRO A 297 12.92 -14.66 -21.86
CA PRO A 297 13.75 -15.40 -20.90
C PRO A 297 12.97 -16.48 -20.15
N ALA A 298 13.64 -17.40 -19.44
CA ALA A 298 12.95 -18.34 -18.55
C ALA A 298 12.09 -17.60 -17.51
N PHE A 299 11.00 -18.23 -17.06
CA PHE A 299 10.05 -17.58 -16.15
C PHE A 299 10.73 -17.11 -14.86
N ALA A 300 10.49 -15.85 -14.52
CA ALA A 300 10.86 -15.25 -13.25
C ALA A 300 9.75 -14.30 -12.81
N ALA A 301 9.32 -14.36 -11.55
CA ALA A 301 8.15 -13.63 -11.06
C ALA A 301 8.17 -12.10 -11.34
N ALA A 302 9.37 -11.50 -11.34
CA ALA A 302 9.57 -10.07 -11.59
C ALA A 302 9.60 -9.69 -13.09
N THR A 303 9.75 -10.67 -14.00
CA THR A 303 9.75 -10.45 -15.44
C THR A 303 8.32 -10.51 -15.97
N THR A 304 7.90 -9.45 -16.65
CA THR A 304 6.51 -9.29 -17.14
C THR A 304 6.38 -9.39 -18.67
N SER A 305 7.49 -9.56 -19.39
CA SER A 305 7.50 -9.70 -20.84
C SER A 305 8.33 -10.91 -21.23
N TYR A 306 7.76 -11.77 -22.05
CA TYR A 306 8.36 -13.00 -22.53
C TYR A 306 8.13 -13.18 -24.01
N THR A 307 9.00 -13.95 -24.63
CA THR A 307 8.79 -14.49 -25.96
C THR A 307 8.77 -16.02 -25.90
N ALA A 308 8.09 -16.65 -26.86
CA ALA A 308 8.17 -18.08 -27.08
C ALA A 308 7.98 -18.37 -28.58
N SER A 309 8.56 -19.46 -29.07
CA SER A 309 8.36 -19.91 -30.45
C SER A 309 7.75 -21.31 -30.46
N VAL A 310 6.78 -21.52 -31.35
CA VAL A 310 6.11 -22.81 -31.54
C VAL A 310 6.11 -23.22 -33.01
N SER A 311 6.04 -24.53 -33.24
CA SER A 311 5.97 -25.08 -34.60
C SER A 311 4.66 -24.70 -35.29
N ASN A 312 4.65 -24.79 -36.62
CA ASN A 312 3.45 -24.51 -37.39
C ASN A 312 2.27 -25.42 -37.01
N ALA A 313 2.53 -26.67 -36.61
CA ALA A 313 1.49 -27.62 -36.18
C ALA A 313 0.76 -27.20 -34.89
N THR A 314 1.35 -26.30 -34.09
CA THR A 314 0.74 -25.78 -32.86
C THR A 314 -0.28 -24.70 -33.21
N THR A 315 -1.53 -25.07 -33.48
CA THR A 315 -2.62 -24.14 -33.84
C THR A 315 -3.28 -23.48 -32.63
N SER A 316 -3.03 -24.01 -31.43
CA SER A 316 -3.48 -23.42 -30.18
C SER A 316 -2.49 -23.76 -29.07
N MET A 317 -2.55 -23.00 -27.98
CA MET A 317 -1.79 -23.31 -26.78
C MET A 317 -2.56 -22.97 -25.51
N ILE A 318 -2.09 -23.51 -24.40
CA ILE A 318 -2.65 -23.30 -23.06
C ILE A 318 -1.56 -22.71 -22.18
N VAL A 319 -1.95 -21.82 -21.28
CA VAL A 319 -1.08 -21.31 -20.22
C VAL A 319 -1.63 -21.70 -18.85
N THR A 320 -0.75 -22.06 -17.92
CA THR A 320 -1.13 -22.41 -16.54
C THR A 320 -0.46 -21.43 -15.59
N PRO A 321 -1.15 -20.35 -15.19
CA PRO A 321 -0.64 -19.38 -14.24
C PRO A 321 -0.87 -19.83 -12.79
N THR A 322 0.08 -19.56 -11.90
CA THR A 322 -0.01 -19.79 -10.45
C THR A 322 0.31 -18.50 -9.72
N VAL A 323 -0.61 -17.97 -8.91
CA VAL A 323 -0.38 -16.73 -8.15
C VAL A 323 0.58 -16.94 -6.99
N THR A 324 1.28 -15.88 -6.61
CA THR A 324 2.08 -15.83 -5.38
C THR A 324 1.18 -15.78 -4.15
N ASP A 325 0.11 -14.98 -4.19
CA ASP A 325 -0.87 -14.86 -3.12
C ASP A 325 -2.17 -15.57 -3.51
N ALA A 326 -2.62 -16.52 -2.70
CA ALA A 326 -3.78 -17.35 -2.98
C ALA A 326 -5.11 -16.58 -3.07
N THR A 327 -5.16 -15.33 -2.59
CA THR A 327 -6.34 -14.46 -2.67
C THR A 327 -6.36 -13.56 -3.90
N ALA A 328 -5.28 -13.55 -4.70
CA ALA A 328 -5.25 -12.85 -5.99
C ALA A 328 -6.08 -13.61 -7.05
N THR A 329 -6.59 -12.86 -8.03
CA THR A 329 -7.36 -13.38 -9.16
C THR A 329 -6.57 -13.29 -10.45
N ILE A 330 -6.86 -14.17 -11.40
CA ILE A 330 -6.14 -14.24 -12.68
C ILE A 330 -7.13 -14.15 -13.83
N THR A 331 -6.78 -13.41 -14.86
CA THR A 331 -7.40 -13.52 -16.19
C THR A 331 -6.33 -13.80 -17.24
N VAL A 332 -6.66 -14.67 -18.21
CA VAL A 332 -5.85 -14.95 -19.39
C VAL A 332 -6.65 -14.49 -20.61
N ASN A 333 -6.10 -13.54 -21.37
CA ASN A 333 -6.80 -12.86 -22.47
C ASN A 333 -8.21 -12.37 -22.04
N GLY A 334 -8.33 -11.86 -20.82
CA GLY A 334 -9.58 -11.37 -20.23
C GLY A 334 -10.51 -12.45 -19.65
N THR A 335 -10.22 -13.75 -19.84
CA THR A 335 -11.02 -14.85 -19.29
C THR A 335 -10.49 -15.27 -17.93
N SER A 336 -11.35 -15.41 -16.91
CA SER A 336 -10.92 -15.83 -15.57
C SER A 336 -10.35 -17.24 -15.54
N VAL A 337 -9.23 -17.42 -14.82
CA VAL A 337 -8.53 -18.70 -14.64
C VAL A 337 -8.17 -18.88 -13.17
N ALA A 338 -8.34 -20.09 -12.64
CA ALA A 338 -7.94 -20.40 -11.26
C ALA A 338 -6.42 -20.64 -11.16
N SER A 339 -5.84 -20.34 -9.99
CA SER A 339 -4.41 -20.57 -9.75
C SER A 339 -4.01 -22.03 -9.93
N GLY A 340 -2.94 -22.28 -10.68
CA GLY A 340 -2.43 -23.61 -10.99
C GLY A 340 -3.29 -24.38 -12.01
N VAL A 341 -4.34 -23.77 -12.55
CA VAL A 341 -5.24 -24.40 -13.52
C VAL A 341 -4.94 -23.90 -14.92
N ALA A 342 -4.94 -24.84 -15.87
CA ALA A 342 -4.79 -24.58 -17.28
C ALA A 342 -5.87 -23.62 -17.81
N SER A 343 -5.48 -22.63 -18.61
CA SER A 343 -6.43 -21.81 -19.36
C SER A 343 -7.22 -22.63 -20.38
N GLY A 344 -8.27 -22.02 -20.94
CA GLY A 344 -8.82 -22.50 -22.22
C GLY A 344 -7.77 -22.49 -23.33
N ALA A 345 -8.00 -23.26 -24.39
CA ALA A 345 -7.14 -23.26 -25.57
C ALA A 345 -7.18 -21.89 -26.27
N ILE A 346 -6.01 -21.29 -26.46
CA ILE A 346 -5.82 -20.00 -27.12
C ILE A 346 -5.40 -20.27 -28.56
N SER A 347 -6.27 -19.93 -29.51
CA SER A 347 -5.98 -20.09 -30.94
C SER A 347 -4.82 -19.20 -31.38
N LEU A 348 -3.91 -19.76 -32.17
CA LEU A 348 -2.72 -19.09 -32.68
C LEU A 348 -2.79 -18.90 -34.20
N ILE A 349 -2.70 -17.65 -34.65
CA ILE A 349 -2.44 -17.33 -36.06
C ILE A 349 -0.95 -17.56 -36.38
N VAL A 350 -0.64 -17.78 -37.65
CA VAL A 350 0.77 -17.79 -38.09
C VAL A 350 1.38 -16.42 -37.87
N GLY A 351 2.62 -16.38 -37.39
CA GLY A 351 3.29 -15.14 -36.98
C GLY A 351 3.09 -14.86 -35.50
N THR A 352 3.06 -13.58 -35.15
CA THR A 352 3.05 -13.11 -33.76
C THR A 352 1.66 -13.17 -33.14
N ASN A 353 1.58 -13.76 -31.96
CA ASN A 353 0.39 -13.81 -31.12
C ASN A 353 0.74 -13.23 -29.75
N THR A 354 -0.16 -12.47 -29.15
CA THR A 354 0.04 -11.92 -27.81
C THR A 354 -0.92 -12.58 -26.84
N ILE A 355 -0.37 -13.15 -25.77
CA ILE A 355 -1.14 -13.70 -24.65
C ILE A 355 -0.89 -12.84 -23.44
N THR A 356 -1.96 -12.30 -22.85
CA THR A 356 -1.87 -11.49 -21.64
C THR A 356 -2.43 -12.28 -20.46
N THR A 357 -1.65 -12.36 -19.40
CA THR A 357 -2.11 -12.89 -18.10
C THR A 357 -2.10 -11.74 -17.11
N VAL A 358 -3.27 -11.31 -16.67
CA VAL A 358 -3.42 -10.23 -15.69
C VAL A 358 -3.72 -10.85 -14.33
N VAL A 359 -2.89 -10.53 -13.35
CA VAL A 359 -3.12 -10.87 -11.96
C VAL A 359 -3.57 -9.63 -11.23
N THR A 360 -4.70 -9.72 -10.54
CA THR A 360 -5.25 -8.66 -9.69
C THR A 360 -5.11 -9.10 -8.24
N ALA A 361 -4.43 -8.31 -7.41
CA ALA A 361 -4.31 -8.60 -5.99
C ALA A 361 -5.67 -8.53 -5.29
N GLN A 362 -5.72 -8.99 -4.03
CA GLN A 362 -6.93 -9.01 -3.22
C GLN A 362 -7.56 -7.62 -3.04
N ASP A 363 -6.74 -6.56 -3.01
CA ASP A 363 -7.19 -5.17 -2.88
C ASP A 363 -7.93 -4.63 -4.12
N GLY A 364 -7.87 -5.34 -5.26
CA GLY A 364 -8.47 -4.89 -6.52
C GLY A 364 -7.74 -3.72 -7.18
N VAL A 365 -6.66 -3.22 -6.59
CA VAL A 365 -5.92 -2.03 -7.04
C VAL A 365 -4.57 -2.43 -7.62
N ALA A 366 -3.82 -3.30 -6.95
CA ALA A 366 -2.54 -3.76 -7.45
C ALA A 366 -2.74 -4.79 -8.58
N LEU A 367 -2.20 -4.49 -9.75
CA LEU A 367 -2.30 -5.31 -10.96
C LEU A 367 -0.90 -5.57 -11.54
N THR A 368 -0.62 -6.80 -11.94
CA THR A 368 0.55 -7.15 -12.75
C THR A 368 0.11 -7.87 -14.01
N THR A 369 0.58 -7.41 -15.16
CA THR A 369 0.30 -8.02 -16.46
C THR A 369 1.54 -8.71 -17.00
N TYR A 370 1.46 -10.02 -17.18
CA TYR A 370 2.47 -10.83 -17.86
C TYR A 370 2.10 -10.98 -19.33
N THR A 371 2.98 -10.53 -20.22
CA THR A 371 2.78 -10.59 -21.67
C THR A 371 3.69 -11.66 -22.26
N VAL A 372 3.10 -12.59 -23.00
CA VAL A 372 3.83 -13.61 -23.75
C VAL A 372 3.60 -13.38 -25.23
N THR A 373 4.67 -13.00 -25.94
CA THR A 373 4.68 -12.85 -27.38
C THR A 373 5.08 -14.18 -28.02
N VAL A 374 4.10 -14.90 -28.56
CA VAL A 374 4.29 -16.23 -29.15
C VAL A 374 4.39 -16.12 -30.67
N THR A 375 5.54 -16.50 -31.21
CA THR A 375 5.74 -16.59 -32.66
C THR A 375 5.44 -18.00 -33.12
N ARG A 376 4.29 -18.19 -33.79
CA ARG A 376 3.96 -19.45 -34.46
C ARG A 376 4.60 -19.46 -35.84
N ALA A 377 5.46 -20.45 -36.09
CA ALA A 377 6.11 -20.60 -37.37
C ALA A 377 5.10 -20.74 -38.52
N GLY A 378 5.42 -20.17 -39.69
CA GLY A 378 4.74 -20.51 -40.94
C GLY A 378 4.98 -21.98 -41.31
N SER A 379 4.17 -22.55 -42.18
CA SER A 379 4.40 -23.92 -42.65
C SER A 379 5.69 -23.93 -43.48
N TYR A 380 6.74 -24.57 -42.99
CA TYR A 380 7.88 -24.95 -43.84
C TYR A 380 8.17 -26.43 -43.69
N ASP A 381 8.40 -27.02 -44.87
CA ASP A 381 8.37 -28.43 -45.13
C ASP A 381 9.40 -29.23 -44.34
N SER A 382 8.95 -30.42 -43.98
CA SER A 382 9.74 -31.59 -43.64
C SER A 382 11.01 -31.71 -44.47
N TRP A 383 12.13 -32.03 -43.82
CA TRP A 383 13.26 -32.63 -44.52
C TRP A 383 12.76 -33.85 -45.32
N LYS A 384 12.93 -33.83 -46.64
CA LYS A 384 12.90 -35.05 -47.45
C LYS A 384 14.29 -35.24 -48.03
N SER A 385 15.01 -36.24 -47.51
CA SER A 385 16.16 -36.81 -48.19
C SER A 385 15.68 -38.03 -48.97
N THR A 386 16.01 -38.11 -50.24
CA THR A 386 15.79 -39.30 -51.06
C THR A 386 17.15 -39.72 -51.58
N ALA A 387 17.60 -40.92 -51.19
CA ALA A 387 18.83 -41.52 -51.70
C ALA A 387 18.51 -42.30 -52.98
N PHE A 388 19.19 -41.96 -54.09
CA PHE A 388 19.09 -42.73 -55.33
C PHE A 388 20.21 -43.76 -55.32
N THR A 389 19.84 -45.03 -55.18
CA THR A 389 20.82 -46.13 -55.04
C THR A 389 21.07 -46.89 -56.35
N ASN A 390 20.36 -46.54 -57.44
CA ASN A 390 20.53 -47.19 -58.75
C ASN A 390 20.49 -46.17 -59.92
N PRO A 391 21.44 -46.22 -60.87
CA PRO A 391 21.45 -45.31 -62.03
C PRO A 391 20.21 -45.40 -62.93
N THR A 392 19.49 -46.53 -62.91
CA THR A 392 18.31 -46.78 -63.76
C THR A 392 17.04 -46.08 -63.26
N ASP A 393 16.99 -45.66 -61.99
CA ASP A 393 15.85 -44.92 -61.43
C ASP A 393 15.72 -43.50 -62.04
N LEU A 394 16.76 -43.04 -62.74
CA LEU A 394 16.80 -41.77 -63.46
C LEU A 394 16.27 -41.84 -64.90
N ALA A 395 16.11 -43.05 -65.48
CA ALA A 395 15.91 -43.23 -66.92
C ALA A 395 14.44 -43.43 -67.35
N ASN A 396 13.49 -43.62 -66.43
CA ASN A 396 12.09 -43.87 -66.82
C ASN A 396 11.06 -43.34 -65.78
N PRO A 397 10.64 -42.07 -65.86
CA PRO A 397 9.54 -41.57 -65.06
C PRO A 397 8.22 -41.76 -65.83
N ALA A 398 7.82 -43.01 -66.10
CA ALA A 398 6.53 -43.29 -66.72
C ALA A 398 5.59 -44.01 -65.74
N VAL A 399 4.52 -43.28 -65.40
CA VAL A 399 3.23 -43.76 -64.90
C VAL A 399 3.20 -44.33 -63.47
N SER A 400 3.13 -43.44 -62.50
CA SER A 400 2.04 -43.51 -61.53
C SER A 400 1.36 -42.15 -61.49
N GLY A 401 0.04 -42.15 -61.74
CA GLY A 401 -0.80 -40.96 -61.83
C GLY A 401 -0.66 -40.02 -60.63
N GLU A 402 -1.02 -38.76 -60.88
CA GLU A 402 -1.15 -37.71 -59.88
C GLU A 402 -1.83 -38.20 -58.59
N MET A 403 -1.42 -37.66 -57.44
CA MET A 403 -2.39 -36.99 -56.55
C MET A 403 -1.69 -36.20 -55.44
N ALA A 404 -1.88 -34.88 -55.50
CA ALA A 404 -1.99 -33.94 -54.39
C ALA A 404 -1.11 -34.19 -53.13
N THR A 405 0.03 -33.51 -53.05
CA THR A 405 0.53 -33.06 -51.75
C THR A 405 -0.14 -31.71 -51.42
N PRO A 406 -0.53 -31.43 -50.17
CA PRO A 406 -1.30 -30.23 -49.80
C PRO A 406 -0.69 -28.88 -50.22
N ALA A 407 0.60 -28.84 -50.55
CA ALA A 407 1.35 -27.61 -50.80
C ALA A 407 1.45 -27.17 -52.28
N ASN A 408 1.20 -28.05 -53.26
CA ASN A 408 1.27 -27.74 -54.70
C ASN A 408 2.52 -26.91 -55.12
N ASP A 409 3.70 -27.27 -54.59
CA ASP A 409 4.90 -26.41 -54.51
C ASP A 409 5.93 -26.56 -55.67
N GLY A 410 5.70 -27.48 -56.61
CA GLY A 410 6.56 -27.66 -57.79
C GLY A 410 7.88 -28.42 -57.57
N THR A 411 8.06 -29.12 -56.45
CA THR A 411 9.30 -29.87 -56.12
C THR A 411 9.76 -30.90 -57.16
N SER A 412 8.86 -31.59 -57.89
CA SER A 412 9.26 -32.55 -58.94
C SER A 412 9.87 -31.88 -60.19
N ASN A 413 9.52 -30.62 -60.45
CA ASN A 413 10.03 -29.85 -61.58
C ASN A 413 11.43 -29.28 -61.31
N LEU A 414 11.75 -28.96 -60.06
CA LEU A 414 13.11 -28.57 -59.65
C LEU A 414 14.14 -29.70 -59.88
N MET A 415 13.74 -30.96 -59.69
CA MET A 415 14.59 -32.13 -59.90
C MET A 415 14.81 -32.44 -61.40
N LYS A 416 13.76 -32.29 -62.23
CA LYS A 416 13.87 -32.34 -63.69
C LYS A 416 14.76 -31.21 -64.24
N TYR A 417 14.70 -30.01 -63.65
CA TYR A 417 15.42 -28.83 -64.12
C TYR A 417 16.87 -28.74 -63.65
N ALA A 418 17.18 -29.14 -62.40
CA ALA A 418 18.56 -29.24 -61.89
C ALA A 418 19.40 -30.27 -62.67
N MET A 419 18.73 -31.22 -63.34
CA MET A 419 19.33 -32.23 -64.21
C MET A 419 19.20 -31.89 -65.71
N ALA A 420 18.71 -30.70 -66.07
CA ALA A 420 18.51 -30.21 -67.45
C ALA A 420 17.58 -31.07 -68.35
N LEU A 421 16.64 -31.82 -67.77
CA LEU A 421 15.71 -32.68 -68.49
C LEU A 421 14.38 -31.96 -68.74
N THR A 422 14.15 -31.45 -69.95
CA THR A 422 12.83 -30.94 -70.37
C THR A 422 11.82 -32.09 -70.53
N PRO A 423 10.53 -31.95 -70.15
CA PRO A 423 9.56 -33.04 -70.24
C PRO A 423 9.03 -33.36 -71.64
N MET A 424 9.37 -32.59 -72.68
CA MET A 424 8.99 -32.93 -74.05
C MET A 424 10.07 -32.49 -75.04
N ALA A 425 10.34 -33.38 -75.99
CA ALA A 425 11.30 -33.32 -77.10
C ALA A 425 12.79 -33.54 -76.73
N SER A 426 13.26 -34.70 -77.17
CA SER A 426 14.67 -35.04 -77.39
C SER A 426 15.36 -34.00 -78.28
N ALA A 427 16.55 -33.55 -77.88
CA ALA A 427 17.76 -33.61 -78.70
C ALA A 427 18.94 -32.90 -77.99
N THR A 428 20.03 -33.65 -77.87
CA THR A 428 21.43 -33.20 -77.80
C THR A 428 21.84 -32.36 -76.58
N GLY A 429 22.11 -33.06 -75.48
CA GLY A 429 22.81 -32.54 -74.31
C GLY A 429 22.82 -33.56 -73.19
N ASN A 430 23.54 -34.68 -73.38
CA ASN A 430 23.63 -35.73 -72.37
C ASN A 430 24.16 -35.16 -71.04
N LEU A 431 23.56 -35.59 -69.92
CA LEU A 431 24.23 -35.59 -68.62
C LEU A 431 25.57 -36.34 -68.74
N PRO A 432 26.62 -35.97 -67.98
CA PRO A 432 27.92 -36.63 -68.08
C PRO A 432 27.80 -38.15 -67.93
N THR A 433 28.15 -38.90 -68.96
CA THR A 433 28.02 -40.37 -69.04
C THR A 433 29.06 -41.15 -68.22
N THR A 434 29.63 -40.53 -67.19
CA THR A 434 30.74 -41.11 -66.40
C THR A 434 30.58 -40.87 -64.90
N ALA A 435 29.39 -41.06 -64.34
CA ALA A 435 29.31 -41.50 -62.95
C ALA A 435 29.71 -43.00 -62.94
N SER A 436 30.96 -43.27 -62.60
CA SER A 436 31.48 -44.63 -62.42
C SER A 436 30.56 -45.45 -61.50
N GLN A 437 30.38 -46.74 -61.79
CA GLN A 437 29.38 -47.67 -61.21
C GLN A 437 29.48 -47.93 -59.69
N THR A 438 30.28 -47.20 -58.94
CA THR A 438 30.51 -47.44 -57.49
C THR A 438 30.40 -46.19 -56.61
N GLY A 439 29.91 -45.05 -57.13
CA GLY A 439 29.70 -43.81 -56.36
C GLY A 439 28.25 -43.32 -56.39
N TYR A 440 27.83 -42.57 -55.37
CA TYR A 440 26.49 -41.97 -55.27
C TYR A 440 26.57 -40.45 -55.25
N LEU A 441 25.74 -39.80 -56.08
CA LEU A 441 25.48 -38.36 -55.99
C LEU A 441 24.34 -38.14 -55.00
N THR A 442 24.62 -37.48 -53.88
CA THR A 442 23.59 -37.09 -52.92
C THR A 442 23.16 -35.66 -53.17
N LEU A 443 21.88 -35.47 -53.52
CA LEU A 443 21.25 -34.16 -53.61
C LEU A 443 20.50 -33.89 -52.31
N THR A 444 21.02 -32.97 -51.51
CA THR A 444 20.34 -32.50 -50.31
C THR A 444 19.59 -31.22 -50.62
N TYR A 445 18.29 -31.24 -50.42
CA TYR A 445 17.43 -30.07 -50.60
C TYR A 445 17.10 -29.46 -49.23
N ARG A 446 17.20 -28.13 -49.16
CA ARG A 446 16.79 -27.37 -48.00
C ARG A 446 15.94 -26.18 -48.45
N GLN A 447 14.72 -26.11 -47.92
CA GLN A 447 13.93 -24.90 -47.95
C GLN A 447 14.09 -24.18 -46.61
N SER A 448 14.33 -22.88 -46.65
CA SER A 448 14.35 -22.02 -45.47
C SER A 448 13.51 -20.80 -45.78
N LYS A 449 12.70 -20.35 -44.82
CA LYS A 449 11.96 -19.10 -44.97
C LYS A 449 12.12 -18.22 -43.74
N THR A 450 12.40 -16.95 -43.98
CA THR A 450 12.37 -15.88 -42.98
C THR A 450 11.03 -15.12 -43.08
N ALA A 451 10.82 -14.06 -42.30
CA ALA A 451 9.59 -13.27 -42.40
C ALA A 451 9.33 -12.72 -43.82
N ASN A 452 10.40 -12.50 -44.60
CA ASN A 452 10.37 -11.77 -45.86
C ASN A 452 10.84 -12.58 -47.09
N ASP A 453 11.61 -13.67 -46.91
CA ASP A 453 12.21 -14.41 -48.03
C ASP A 453 12.00 -15.92 -47.94
N VAL A 454 11.81 -16.58 -49.09
CA VAL A 454 11.99 -18.03 -49.25
C VAL A 454 13.34 -18.27 -49.91
N THR A 455 14.18 -19.11 -49.31
CA THR A 455 15.44 -19.57 -49.89
C THR A 455 15.37 -21.08 -50.10
N TYR A 456 15.69 -21.50 -51.32
CA TYR A 456 15.91 -22.89 -51.66
C TYR A 456 17.40 -23.13 -51.85
N THR A 457 17.94 -24.14 -51.18
CA THR A 457 19.33 -24.55 -51.32
C THR A 457 19.35 -26.00 -51.77
N VAL A 458 20.02 -26.25 -52.89
CA VAL A 458 20.31 -27.59 -53.36
C VAL A 458 21.80 -27.78 -53.22
N GLN A 459 22.20 -28.78 -52.44
CA GLN A 459 23.59 -29.14 -52.26
C GLN A 459 23.82 -30.50 -52.92
N ALA A 460 24.67 -30.50 -53.93
CA ALA A 460 25.18 -31.72 -54.54
C ALA A 460 26.49 -32.10 -53.85
N THR A 461 26.56 -33.33 -53.37
CA THR A 461 27.78 -33.91 -52.80
C THR A 461 28.08 -35.22 -53.51
N ASP A 462 29.31 -35.33 -53.99
CA ASP A 462 29.84 -36.49 -54.68
C ASP A 462 31.16 -36.93 -54.01
N THR A 463 31.48 -38.21 -54.08
CA THR A 463 32.72 -38.79 -53.54
C THR A 463 33.84 -38.93 -54.58
N LEU A 464 33.69 -38.37 -55.79
CA LEU A 464 34.67 -38.52 -56.87
C LEU A 464 35.87 -37.55 -56.71
N SER A 465 37.03 -38.10 -56.33
CA SER A 465 38.31 -37.39 -56.40
C SER A 465 38.96 -37.51 -57.78
N SER A 466 39.40 -36.37 -58.32
CA SER A 466 40.25 -36.13 -59.51
C SER A 466 39.57 -35.84 -60.86
N ASN A 467 39.62 -34.54 -61.19
CA ASN A 467 39.74 -33.88 -62.51
C ASN A 467 38.58 -33.94 -63.51
N ALA A 468 37.71 -32.90 -63.47
CA ALA A 468 37.72 -31.77 -64.42
C ALA A 468 36.33 -31.13 -64.53
N TRP A 469 36.14 -29.95 -63.94
CA TRP A 469 35.02 -29.05 -64.24
C TRP A 469 35.56 -27.61 -64.35
N ALA A 470 35.24 -26.91 -65.42
CA ALA A 470 35.55 -25.49 -65.69
C ALA A 470 34.30 -24.82 -66.32
N PRO A 471 34.16 -23.48 -66.31
CA PRO A 471 33.13 -22.77 -65.56
C PRO A 471 31.95 -22.25 -66.41
N ALA A 472 30.84 -21.87 -65.75
CA ALA A 472 29.94 -20.83 -66.24
C ALA A 472 30.11 -19.59 -65.35
N THR A 473 30.69 -18.53 -65.91
CA THR A 473 30.89 -17.23 -65.25
C THR A 473 29.55 -16.53 -65.02
N THR A 474 29.20 -16.23 -63.76
CA THR A 474 28.91 -14.87 -63.26
C THR A 474 28.91 -14.92 -61.73
N VAL A 475 29.83 -14.19 -61.12
CA VAL A 475 29.99 -14.04 -59.68
C VAL A 475 29.14 -12.86 -59.21
N LEU A 476 28.32 -13.04 -58.18
CA LEU A 476 27.91 -11.94 -57.28
C LEU A 476 28.33 -12.30 -55.85
N SER A 477 29.53 -11.82 -55.54
CA SER A 477 30.18 -11.62 -54.23
C SER A 477 30.34 -12.82 -53.28
N GLN A 478 31.57 -13.31 -53.24
CA GLN A 478 32.20 -14.03 -52.15
C GLN A 478 32.62 -13.04 -51.05
N THR A 479 32.40 -13.39 -49.78
CA THR A 479 33.35 -13.06 -48.70
C THR A 479 33.60 -14.34 -47.89
N ASP A 480 34.87 -14.74 -47.94
CA ASP A 480 35.50 -15.95 -47.38
C ASP A 480 35.67 -15.87 -45.83
N PRO A 481 36.12 -16.92 -45.08
CA PRO A 481 37.17 -17.87 -45.45
C PRO A 481 36.94 -19.36 -45.09
N THR A 482 37.58 -20.23 -45.87
CA THR A 482 37.82 -21.66 -45.54
C THR A 482 38.98 -21.82 -44.53
N PRO A 483 39.13 -22.98 -43.87
CA PRO A 483 39.92 -24.07 -44.48
C PRO A 483 39.37 -25.47 -44.17
N GLY A 484 38.98 -26.21 -45.20
CA GLY A 484 38.61 -27.62 -45.04
C GLY A 484 37.82 -28.27 -46.18
N GLY A 485 38.33 -28.17 -47.42
CA GLY A 485 38.12 -29.13 -48.52
C GLY A 485 36.71 -29.55 -48.90
N GLY A 486 36.13 -28.88 -49.91
CA GLY A 486 35.03 -29.41 -50.72
C GLY A 486 34.42 -28.31 -51.60
N SER A 487 34.53 -28.43 -52.93
CA SER A 487 33.93 -27.48 -53.86
C SER A 487 32.42 -27.72 -53.95
N TYR A 488 31.61 -26.84 -53.38
CA TYR A 488 30.15 -26.85 -53.52
C TYR A 488 29.68 -25.67 -54.38
N TRP A 489 28.63 -25.90 -55.16
CA TRP A 489 27.95 -24.86 -55.93
C TRP A 489 26.72 -24.38 -55.15
N LEU A 490 26.73 -23.11 -54.75
CA LEU A 490 25.62 -22.48 -54.05
C LEU A 490 24.77 -21.71 -55.06
N VAL A 491 23.59 -22.21 -55.41
CA VAL A 491 22.60 -21.43 -56.15
C VAL A 491 21.69 -20.75 -55.14
N THR A 492 21.81 -19.44 -55.00
CA THR A 492 20.93 -18.62 -54.16
C THR A 492 19.94 -17.90 -55.05
N VAL A 493 18.67 -18.28 -54.99
CA VAL A 493 17.59 -17.52 -55.61
C VAL A 493 17.04 -16.58 -54.54
N ARG A 494 17.19 -15.26 -54.74
CA ARG A 494 16.49 -14.25 -53.93
C ARG A 494 15.23 -13.83 -54.65
N ASP A 495 14.13 -13.79 -53.91
CA ASP A 495 12.95 -13.04 -54.31
C ASP A 495 13.05 -11.64 -53.67
N ASN A 496 12.51 -10.62 -54.32
CA ASN A 496 12.54 -9.25 -53.80
C ASN A 496 11.22 -8.56 -54.20
N VAL A 497 10.09 -9.04 -53.66
CA VAL A 497 8.77 -8.42 -53.89
C VAL A 497 7.97 -8.33 -52.56
N PRO A 498 7.37 -7.17 -52.22
CA PRO A 498 6.61 -7.01 -50.97
C PRO A 498 5.19 -7.61 -51.01
N TYR A 499 4.70 -7.93 -49.81
CA TYR A 499 3.48 -8.64 -49.42
C TYR A 499 2.13 -8.10 -49.95
N ALA A 500 1.19 -9.01 -50.28
CA ALA A 500 -0.19 -9.07 -49.76
C ALA A 500 -1.04 -10.07 -50.58
N SER A 501 -1.66 -11.04 -49.89
CA SER A 501 -2.80 -11.87 -50.36
C SER A 501 -2.62 -12.55 -51.74
N TYR A 502 -2.16 -13.81 -51.72
CA TYR A 502 -1.82 -14.67 -52.87
C TYR A 502 -2.75 -14.55 -54.10
N PRO A 503 -2.20 -14.68 -55.32
CA PRO A 503 -2.11 -16.02 -55.92
C PRO A 503 -0.72 -16.39 -56.47
N GLN A 504 -0.50 -17.70 -56.53
CA GLN A 504 0.64 -18.39 -57.12
C GLN A 504 1.11 -17.77 -58.44
N ARG A 505 2.44 -17.63 -58.61
CA ARG A 505 3.07 -17.59 -59.93
C ARG A 505 4.33 -18.42 -59.96
N PHE A 506 4.35 -19.30 -60.95
CA PHE A 506 5.50 -20.08 -61.37
C PHE A 506 6.60 -19.18 -61.94
N MET A 507 7.85 -19.60 -61.77
CA MET A 507 8.98 -18.96 -62.43
C MET A 507 9.08 -19.44 -63.88
N ARG A 508 9.03 -18.49 -64.84
CA ARG A 508 9.51 -18.67 -66.21
C ARG A 508 11.01 -18.41 -66.22
N LEU A 509 11.79 -19.37 -66.73
CA LEU A 509 13.18 -19.14 -67.13
C LEU A 509 13.22 -18.85 -68.63
N GLN A 510 13.80 -17.72 -69.00
CA GLN A 510 14.24 -17.41 -70.35
C GLN A 510 15.76 -17.34 -70.33
N VAL A 511 16.41 -18.29 -71.00
CA VAL A 511 17.81 -18.16 -71.41
C VAL A 511 17.78 -18.17 -72.94
N VAL A 512 17.89 -16.98 -73.55
CA VAL A 512 18.08 -16.86 -75.00
C VAL A 512 19.57 -16.86 -75.27
N LYS A 513 19.93 -17.70 -76.24
CA LYS A 513 21.25 -18.03 -76.82
C LYS A 513 22.47 -17.25 -76.36
#